data_AF-A0A970J8F5-F1
#
_entry.id   AF-A0A970J8F5-F1
#
_cell.length_a   1.000
_cell.length_b   1.000
_cell.length_c   1.000
_cell.angle_alpha   90.00
_cell.angle_beta   90.00
_cell.angle_gamma   90.00
#
_symmetry.space_group_name_H-M   'P 1'
#
loop_
_entity.id
_entity.type
_entity.pdbx_description
1 polymer ?
#
loop_
_entity_poly.entity_id
_entity_poly.type
_entity_poly.pdbx_seq_one_letter_code
_entity_poly.pdbx_strand_id
1 'polypeptide(L)'
;MYDTAVIGGGPAAMSAALNLKIRNKNFIILAGTDEATDLSKAPNIENYLGINNISGKDLLHTFEKHLKEMGIQKKKQMAYNILDMGDYFTINAGNNFYDTKTIIIATGKARTKLLEGEEAYLGRGVGYCATCDGPLYRNKTVAIVSENREGEEEARFMGEICSKVYYLPLYKTDMFNSRNIIVLNGKPMSVVGNGDKVTSLLTSEGNIDVDAVFFIRGVLPVNQLIDGLELEDGSIKVDKSMATSIPGVFACGDCTGKPFQIAKAVGEGNIAALSVARYLDKTSEMEA
;
A
#
# COMPACT_ATOMS: atom_id res chain seq x y z
N MET A 1 -9.25 18.01 8.56
CA MET A 1 -9.76 17.37 7.33
C MET A 1 -8.96 17.86 6.14
N TYR A 2 -8.51 16.95 5.27
CA TYR A 2 -7.78 17.26 4.04
C TYR A 2 -8.74 17.39 2.86
N ASP A 3 -8.40 18.21 1.87
CA ASP A 3 -9.11 18.22 0.59
C ASP A 3 -8.92 16.86 -0.11
N THR A 4 -7.70 16.33 -0.05
CA THR A 4 -7.34 15.08 -0.72
C THR A 4 -6.29 14.27 0.05
N ALA A 5 -6.43 12.95 0.07
CA ALA A 5 -5.34 12.05 0.43
C ALA A 5 -4.77 11.34 -0.81
N VAL A 6 -3.45 11.29 -0.92
CA VAL A 6 -2.73 10.55 -1.95
C VAL A 6 -2.14 9.29 -1.33
N ILE A 7 -2.57 8.12 -1.79
CA ILE A 7 -2.14 6.82 -1.26
C ILE A 7 -1.06 6.24 -2.17
N GLY A 8 0.18 6.28 -1.72
CA GLY A 8 1.35 5.80 -2.47
C GLY A 8 2.50 6.81 -2.50
N GLY A 9 3.71 6.30 -2.72
CA GLY A 9 4.95 7.09 -2.71
C GLY A 9 5.69 7.17 -4.05
N GLY A 10 5.14 6.61 -5.13
CA GLY A 10 5.80 6.53 -6.44
C GLY A 10 5.62 7.77 -7.34
N PRO A 11 6.10 7.71 -8.60
CA PRO A 11 6.04 8.83 -9.54
C PRO A 11 4.63 9.40 -9.80
N ALA A 12 3.61 8.54 -9.83
CA ALA A 12 2.22 8.98 -9.98
C ALA A 12 1.76 9.84 -8.80
N ALA A 13 1.99 9.36 -7.56
CA ALA A 13 1.68 10.09 -6.34
C ALA A 13 2.45 11.42 -6.25
N MET A 14 3.73 11.39 -6.60
CA MET A 14 4.60 12.58 -6.62
C MET A 14 4.09 13.64 -7.61
N SER A 15 3.72 13.22 -8.83
CA SER A 15 3.13 14.11 -9.84
C SER A 15 1.78 14.67 -9.39
N ALA A 16 0.93 13.85 -8.78
CA ALA A 16 -0.35 14.29 -8.25
C ALA A 16 -0.18 15.33 -7.15
N ALA A 17 0.68 15.05 -6.16
CA ALA A 17 0.96 15.96 -5.05
C ALA A 17 1.53 17.31 -5.52
N LEU A 18 2.45 17.29 -6.51
CA LEU A 18 2.98 18.50 -7.10
C LEU A 18 1.87 19.39 -7.69
N ASN A 19 0.95 18.79 -8.44
CA ASN A 19 -0.15 19.52 -9.06
C ASN A 19 -1.22 19.98 -8.05
N LEU A 20 -1.51 19.17 -7.03
CA LEU A 20 -2.37 19.57 -5.90
C LEU A 20 -1.80 20.80 -5.17
N LYS A 21 -0.48 20.82 -4.95
CA LYS A 21 0.22 21.95 -4.34
C LYS A 21 0.09 23.22 -5.18
N ILE A 22 0.31 23.12 -6.50
CA ILE A 22 0.17 24.24 -7.43
C ILE A 22 -1.28 24.79 -7.45
N ARG A 23 -2.27 23.92 -7.26
CA ARG A 23 -3.70 24.28 -7.18
C ARG A 23 -4.15 24.70 -5.78
N ASN A 24 -3.21 24.93 -4.84
CA ASN A 24 -3.48 25.34 -3.47
C ASN A 24 -4.46 24.41 -2.72
N LYS A 25 -4.43 23.11 -3.00
CA LYS A 25 -5.22 22.13 -2.25
C LYS A 25 -4.47 21.68 -1.00
N ASN A 26 -5.21 21.43 0.09
CA ASN A 26 -4.68 20.87 1.32
C ASN A 26 -4.69 19.34 1.22
N PHE A 27 -3.52 18.70 1.20
CA PHE A 27 -3.44 17.25 1.00
C PHE A 27 -2.43 16.56 1.92
N ILE A 28 -2.59 15.24 2.04
CA ILE A 28 -1.67 14.34 2.73
C ILE A 28 -1.20 13.25 1.76
N ILE A 29 0.07 12.86 1.85
CA ILE A 29 0.61 11.71 1.11
C ILE A 29 0.94 10.60 2.11
N LEU A 30 0.28 9.46 2.00
CA LEU A 30 0.56 8.24 2.76
C LEU A 30 1.41 7.32 1.88
N ALA A 31 2.73 7.40 2.03
CA ALA A 31 3.67 6.80 1.10
C ALA A 31 4.03 5.33 1.42
N GLY A 32 3.53 4.77 2.51
CA GLY A 32 3.98 3.47 3.02
C GLY A 32 5.41 3.56 3.56
N THR A 33 6.25 2.60 3.17
CA THR A 33 7.65 2.49 3.60
C THR A 33 8.62 3.21 2.66
N ASP A 34 9.84 3.46 3.13
CA ASP A 34 10.94 4.01 2.30
C ASP A 34 11.54 3.00 1.31
N GLU A 35 10.96 1.81 1.21
CA GLU A 35 11.58 0.74 0.46
C GLU A 35 11.53 0.99 -1.05
N ALA A 36 12.44 0.30 -1.72
CA ALA A 36 12.70 0.41 -3.13
C ALA A 36 11.42 0.23 -3.97
N THR A 37 10.81 1.35 -4.40
CA THR A 37 9.79 1.36 -5.45
C THR A 37 10.30 0.57 -6.66
N ASP A 38 9.41 0.01 -7.48
CA ASP A 38 9.82 -0.68 -8.72
C ASP A 38 10.74 0.18 -9.60
N LEU A 39 10.54 1.51 -9.57
CA LEU A 39 11.44 2.48 -10.19
C LEU A 39 12.86 2.36 -9.65
N SER A 40 13.07 2.40 -8.34
CA SER A 40 14.42 2.38 -7.74
C SER A 40 15.23 1.09 -8.00
N LYS A 41 14.58 0.03 -8.48
CA LYS A 41 15.24 -1.22 -8.89
C LYS A 41 15.77 -1.17 -10.33
N ALA A 42 15.33 -0.21 -11.14
CA ALA A 42 15.75 -0.10 -12.53
C ALA A 42 17.24 0.30 -12.61
N PRO A 43 18.09 -0.51 -13.28
CA PRO A 43 19.52 -0.21 -13.37
C PRO A 43 19.81 0.99 -14.27
N ASN A 44 19.04 1.16 -15.34
CA ASN A 44 19.15 2.27 -16.28
C ASN A 44 17.80 2.58 -16.92
N ILE A 45 17.54 3.87 -17.20
CA ILE A 45 16.31 4.40 -17.78
C ILE A 45 16.70 5.33 -18.93
N GLU A 46 16.18 5.03 -20.12
CA GLU A 46 16.42 5.78 -21.36
C GLU A 46 15.13 6.40 -21.94
N ASN A 47 13.98 6.01 -21.41
CA ASN A 47 12.66 6.29 -22.00
C ASN A 47 11.84 7.32 -21.21
N TYR A 48 12.50 8.19 -20.43
CA TYR A 48 11.85 9.33 -19.77
C TYR A 48 12.26 10.63 -20.46
N LEU A 49 11.38 11.19 -21.30
CA LEU A 49 11.71 12.35 -22.13
C LEU A 49 12.30 13.51 -21.29
N GLY A 50 13.50 13.95 -21.67
CA GLY A 50 14.26 14.99 -20.98
C GLY A 50 15.29 14.49 -19.97
N ILE A 51 15.25 13.21 -19.57
CA ILE A 51 16.24 12.58 -18.69
C ILE A 51 16.59 11.18 -19.25
N ASN A 52 17.82 11.04 -19.76
CA ASN A 52 18.35 9.79 -20.30
C ASN A 52 19.52 9.28 -19.46
N ASN A 53 19.91 8.01 -19.70
CA ASN A 53 21.03 7.34 -19.04
C ASN A 53 21.08 7.57 -17.51
N ILE A 54 19.95 7.37 -16.84
CA ILE A 54 19.80 7.59 -15.39
C ILE A 54 19.39 6.30 -14.69
N SER A 55 19.94 6.04 -13.52
CA SER A 55 19.45 4.93 -12.69
C SER A 55 18.07 5.25 -12.14
N GLY A 56 17.28 4.22 -11.83
CA GLY A 56 15.98 4.42 -11.20
C GLY A 56 16.05 5.08 -9.82
N LYS A 57 17.14 4.84 -9.07
CA LYS A 57 17.38 5.50 -7.79
C LYS A 57 17.62 6.99 -7.95
N ASP A 58 18.44 7.38 -8.91
CA ASP A 58 18.78 8.79 -9.15
C ASP A 58 17.59 9.56 -9.73
N LEU A 59 16.78 8.91 -10.57
CA LEU A 59 15.53 9.51 -11.05
C LEU A 59 14.54 9.72 -9.91
N LEU A 60 14.37 8.75 -9.01
CA LEU A 60 13.53 8.90 -7.82
C LEU A 60 14.04 10.02 -6.92
N HIS A 61 15.35 10.09 -6.68
CA HIS A 61 15.97 11.18 -5.92
C HIS A 61 15.72 12.55 -6.55
N THR A 62 15.75 12.63 -7.88
CA THR A 62 15.41 13.85 -8.63
C THR A 62 13.97 14.28 -8.37
N PHE A 63 13.01 13.34 -8.35
CA PHE A 63 11.62 13.65 -8.00
C PHE A 63 11.47 14.07 -6.53
N GLU A 64 12.11 13.38 -5.61
CA GLU A 64 12.07 13.71 -4.18
C GLU A 64 12.64 15.10 -3.88
N LYS A 65 13.73 15.46 -4.56
CA LYS A 65 14.32 16.80 -4.47
C LYS A 65 13.31 17.87 -4.90
N HIS A 66 12.63 17.67 -6.02
CA HIS A 66 11.61 18.61 -6.52
C HIS A 66 10.44 18.75 -5.53
N LEU A 67 9.93 17.65 -4.96
CA LEU A 67 8.89 17.71 -3.92
C LEU A 67 9.37 18.52 -2.70
N LYS A 68 10.60 18.29 -2.25
CA LYS A 68 11.19 18.99 -1.11
C LYS A 68 11.30 20.50 -1.37
N GLU A 69 11.74 20.90 -2.56
CA GLU A 69 11.82 22.31 -2.98
C GLU A 69 10.43 22.99 -3.02
N MET A 70 9.39 22.23 -3.34
CA MET A 70 7.99 22.66 -3.31
C MET A 70 7.37 22.62 -1.90
N GLY A 71 8.13 22.24 -0.87
CA GLY A 71 7.64 22.10 0.50
C GLY A 71 6.60 20.98 0.67
N ILE A 72 6.67 19.94 -0.16
CA ILE A 72 5.79 18.77 -0.12
C ILE A 72 6.48 17.66 0.66
N GLN A 73 5.77 17.09 1.64
CA GLN A 73 6.29 16.04 2.51
C GLN A 73 5.45 14.77 2.38
N LYS A 74 6.14 13.62 2.34
CA LYS A 74 5.53 12.28 2.40
C LYS A 74 5.46 11.83 3.86
N LYS A 75 4.33 11.28 4.29
CA LYS A 75 4.26 10.53 5.55
C LYS A 75 4.64 9.08 5.27
N LYS A 76 5.56 8.55 6.08
CA LYS A 76 5.96 7.15 6.08
C LYS A 76 4.92 6.33 6.84
N GLN A 77 3.74 6.20 6.26
CA GLN A 77 2.59 5.51 6.83
C GLN A 77 1.84 4.81 5.71
N MET A 78 1.48 3.55 5.95
CA MET A 78 0.66 2.76 5.06
C MET A 78 -0.82 3.04 5.35
N ALA A 79 -1.64 3.14 4.30
CA ALA A 79 -3.10 3.13 4.45
C ALA A 79 -3.57 1.67 4.44
N TYR A 80 -4.25 1.25 5.51
CA TYR A 80 -4.73 -0.12 5.68
C TYR A 80 -6.15 -0.29 5.15
N ASN A 81 -7.02 0.68 5.40
CA ASN A 81 -8.36 0.73 4.83
C ASN A 81 -8.86 2.17 4.70
N ILE A 82 -9.89 2.32 3.90
CA ILE A 82 -10.58 3.57 3.63
C ILE A 82 -12.07 3.30 3.77
N LEU A 83 -12.71 4.08 4.64
CA LEU A 83 -14.14 4.03 4.89
C LEU A 83 -14.82 5.21 4.21
N ASP A 84 -15.85 4.92 3.43
CA ASP A 84 -16.75 5.94 2.86
C ASP A 84 -17.78 6.34 3.92
N MET A 85 -17.76 7.62 4.31
CA MET A 85 -18.66 8.20 5.30
C MET A 85 -19.84 8.96 4.64
N GLY A 86 -19.91 8.97 3.30
CA GLY A 86 -20.92 9.65 2.50
C GLY A 86 -20.45 10.99 1.94
N ASP A 87 -20.08 11.93 2.83
CA ASP A 87 -19.61 13.28 2.49
C ASP A 87 -18.08 13.43 2.52
N TYR A 88 -17.40 12.51 3.20
CA TYR A 88 -15.94 12.41 3.24
C TYR A 88 -15.50 10.95 3.42
N PHE A 89 -14.19 10.72 3.40
CA PHE A 89 -13.57 9.43 3.63
C PHE A 89 -12.69 9.48 4.88
N THR A 90 -12.69 8.40 5.67
CA THR A 90 -11.74 8.20 6.77
C THR A 90 -10.74 7.13 6.39
N ILE A 91 -9.45 7.46 6.44
CA ILE A 91 -8.35 6.54 6.15
C ILE A 91 -7.73 6.07 7.46
N ASN A 92 -7.67 4.75 7.65
CA ASN A 92 -6.88 4.14 8.71
C ASN A 92 -5.43 3.96 8.25
N ALA A 93 -4.50 4.56 8.98
CA ALA A 93 -3.06 4.43 8.80
C ALA A 93 -2.39 3.89 10.09
N GLY A 94 -2.93 2.79 10.62
CA GLY A 94 -2.46 2.09 11.80
C GLY A 94 -3.06 2.71 13.05
N ASN A 95 -2.26 3.47 13.79
CA ASN A 95 -2.72 4.20 14.98
C ASN A 95 -3.27 5.60 14.66
N ASN A 96 -3.26 6.00 13.38
CA ASN A 96 -3.71 7.33 12.97
C ASN A 96 -4.90 7.20 12.01
N PHE A 97 -5.84 8.13 12.15
CA PHE A 97 -6.98 8.27 11.26
C PHE A 97 -6.92 9.63 10.57
N TYR A 98 -7.24 9.66 9.28
CA TYR A 98 -7.23 10.88 8.48
C TYR A 98 -8.53 11.05 7.71
N ASP A 99 -9.23 12.15 7.97
CA ASP A 99 -10.43 12.50 7.21
C ASP A 99 -10.08 13.33 5.99
N THR A 100 -10.67 12.98 4.84
CA THR A 100 -10.45 13.66 3.57
C THR A 100 -11.68 13.69 2.69
N LYS A 101 -11.87 14.77 1.91
CA LYS A 101 -13.00 14.88 0.98
C LYS A 101 -12.84 14.01 -0.28
N THR A 102 -11.60 13.80 -0.73
CA THR A 102 -11.30 13.02 -1.94
C THR A 102 -10.04 12.16 -1.79
N ILE A 103 -9.87 11.15 -2.63
CA ILE A 103 -8.74 10.23 -2.57
C ILE A 103 -8.11 10.07 -3.96
N ILE A 104 -6.78 9.99 -4.00
CA ILE A 104 -6.02 9.54 -5.16
C ILE A 104 -5.28 8.25 -4.77
N ILE A 105 -5.67 7.12 -5.35
CA ILE A 105 -4.99 5.83 -5.20
C ILE A 105 -3.85 5.74 -6.21
N ALA A 106 -2.62 5.64 -5.73
CA ALA A 106 -1.39 5.60 -6.52
C ALA A 106 -0.42 4.53 -5.98
N THR A 107 -0.97 3.38 -5.60
CA THR A 107 -0.30 2.31 -4.85
C THR A 107 0.65 1.44 -5.67
N GLY A 108 0.82 1.73 -6.97
CA GLY A 108 1.63 0.91 -7.87
C GLY A 108 0.85 -0.28 -8.43
N LYS A 109 1.53 -1.30 -8.95
CA LYS A 109 0.88 -2.44 -9.62
C LYS A 109 -0.18 -3.06 -8.72
N ALA A 110 -1.41 -3.12 -9.23
CA ALA A 110 -2.51 -3.76 -8.53
C ALA A 110 -2.16 -5.22 -8.23
N ARG A 111 -2.32 -5.60 -6.95
CA ARG A 111 -2.06 -6.96 -6.50
C ARG A 111 -3.39 -7.69 -6.38
N THR A 112 -3.62 -8.62 -7.30
CA THR A 112 -4.91 -9.30 -7.43
C THR A 112 -4.88 -10.72 -6.89
N LYS A 113 -3.70 -11.30 -6.72
CA LYS A 113 -3.57 -12.69 -6.27
C LYS A 113 -3.25 -12.74 -4.79
N LEU A 114 -4.30 -12.95 -4.01
CA LEU A 114 -4.23 -13.40 -2.63
C LEU A 114 -3.76 -14.85 -2.60
N LEU A 115 -3.13 -15.25 -1.50
CA LEU A 115 -2.86 -16.65 -1.23
C LEU A 115 -4.18 -17.38 -0.98
N GLU A 116 -4.27 -18.66 -1.33
CA GLU A 116 -5.45 -19.46 -1.02
C GLU A 116 -5.71 -19.42 0.51
N GLY A 117 -6.96 -19.16 0.89
CA GLY A 117 -7.37 -19.03 2.30
C GLY A 117 -7.08 -17.67 2.94
N GLU A 118 -6.28 -16.80 2.32
CA GLU A 118 -5.94 -15.50 2.91
C GLU A 118 -7.16 -14.59 3.08
N GLU A 119 -7.98 -14.43 2.04
CA GLU A 119 -9.21 -13.64 2.10
C GLU A 119 -10.24 -14.28 3.03
N ALA A 120 -10.37 -15.61 2.95
CA ALA A 120 -11.36 -16.35 3.73
C ALA A 120 -11.15 -16.17 5.25
N TYR A 121 -9.90 -16.08 5.70
CA TYR A 121 -9.57 -15.96 7.12
C TYR A 121 -9.14 -14.55 7.55
N LEU A 122 -9.31 -13.53 6.71
CA LEU A 122 -9.04 -12.14 7.09
C LEU A 122 -9.89 -11.71 8.29
N GLY A 123 -9.24 -11.14 9.31
CA GLY A 123 -9.87 -10.81 10.59
C GLY A 123 -10.19 -12.02 11.48
N ARG A 124 -9.95 -13.25 11.00
CA ARG A 124 -10.17 -14.54 11.69
C ARG A 124 -8.87 -15.34 11.82
N GLY A 125 -7.76 -14.64 12.06
CA GLY A 125 -6.42 -15.20 12.12
C GLY A 125 -5.51 -14.76 10.98
N VAL A 126 -6.02 -14.12 9.93
CA VAL A 126 -5.19 -13.40 8.95
C VAL A 126 -5.24 -11.90 9.22
N GLY A 127 -4.08 -11.24 9.17
CA GLY A 127 -3.96 -9.79 9.32
C GLY A 127 -2.85 -9.19 8.44
N TYR A 128 -2.93 -7.88 8.22
CA TYR A 128 -1.95 -7.13 7.41
C TYR A 128 -1.10 -6.14 8.22
N CYS A 129 -1.41 -5.98 9.50
CA CYS A 129 -0.65 -5.17 10.45
C CYS A 129 -0.45 -6.00 11.72
N ALA A 130 0.69 -6.68 11.84
CA ALA A 130 0.95 -7.52 13.01
C ALA A 130 1.06 -6.66 14.28
N THR A 131 1.57 -5.42 14.15
CA THR A 131 1.66 -4.50 15.29
C THR A 131 0.28 -4.04 15.80
N CYS A 132 -0.69 -3.85 14.91
CA CYS A 132 -2.06 -3.46 15.24
C CYS A 132 -2.81 -4.60 15.95
N ASP A 133 -2.71 -5.80 15.40
CA ASP A 133 -3.46 -6.98 15.87
C ASP A 133 -2.73 -7.77 16.95
N GLY A 134 -1.43 -7.52 17.14
CA GLY A 134 -0.53 -8.27 18.02
C GLY A 134 -1.07 -8.52 19.43
N PRO A 135 -1.69 -7.54 20.12
CA PRO A 135 -2.30 -7.76 21.43
C PRO A 135 -3.33 -8.91 21.49
N LEU A 136 -4.04 -9.22 20.40
CA LEU A 136 -5.03 -10.30 20.31
C LEU A 136 -4.40 -11.71 20.31
N TYR A 137 -3.10 -11.79 20.05
CA TYR A 137 -2.33 -13.02 19.93
C TYR A 137 -1.27 -13.19 21.03
N ARG A 138 -1.47 -12.51 22.17
CA ARG A 138 -0.62 -12.70 23.35
C ARG A 138 -0.52 -14.17 23.75
N ASN A 139 0.72 -14.63 23.96
CA ASN A 139 1.06 -16.02 24.28
C ASN A 139 0.68 -17.08 23.21
N LYS A 140 0.26 -16.66 22.02
CA LYS A 140 -0.08 -17.55 20.90
C LYS A 140 1.12 -17.76 19.96
N THR A 141 1.00 -18.73 19.06
CA THR A 141 1.99 -18.96 17.99
C THR A 141 1.52 -18.31 16.71
N VAL A 142 2.35 -17.46 16.10
CA VAL A 142 1.99 -16.74 14.87
C VAL A 142 3.03 -16.95 13.77
N ALA A 143 2.61 -16.82 12.52
CA ALA A 143 3.51 -16.67 11.38
C ALA A 143 3.45 -15.24 10.83
N ILE A 144 4.59 -14.72 10.39
CA ILE A 144 4.71 -13.45 9.68
C ILE A 144 5.37 -13.77 8.35
N VAL A 145 4.62 -13.58 7.27
CA VAL A 145 5.10 -13.68 5.90
C VAL A 145 5.41 -12.27 5.42
N SER A 146 6.66 -11.96 5.13
CA SER A 146 7.08 -10.61 4.76
C SER A 146 7.71 -10.54 3.39
N GLU A 147 7.27 -9.58 2.58
CA GLU A 147 7.90 -9.24 1.30
C GLU A 147 9.03 -8.23 1.42
N ASN A 148 9.21 -7.67 2.60
CA ASN A 148 10.05 -6.51 2.80
C ASN A 148 10.62 -6.43 4.23
N ARG A 149 11.55 -5.50 4.48
CA ARG A 149 12.30 -5.40 5.74
C ARG A 149 11.46 -4.86 6.89
N GLU A 150 10.34 -4.20 6.62
CA GLU A 150 9.38 -3.78 7.66
C GLU A 150 8.89 -4.97 8.49
N GLY A 151 8.71 -6.13 7.86
CA GLY A 151 8.37 -7.36 8.57
C GLY A 151 9.38 -7.80 9.64
N GLU A 152 10.64 -7.36 9.58
CA GLU A 152 11.63 -7.65 10.63
C GLU A 152 11.33 -6.86 11.91
N GLU A 153 10.84 -5.63 11.78
CA GLU A 153 10.40 -4.81 12.91
C GLU A 153 9.12 -5.37 13.51
N GLU A 154 8.17 -5.73 12.66
CA GLU A 154 6.92 -6.38 13.09
C GLU A 154 7.19 -7.72 13.78
N ALA A 155 8.10 -8.55 13.26
CA ALA A 155 8.49 -9.80 13.88
C ALA A 155 9.16 -9.62 15.24
N ARG A 156 10.00 -8.59 15.40
CA ARG A 156 10.60 -8.23 16.68
C ARG A 156 9.54 -7.81 17.70
N PHE A 157 8.61 -6.94 17.31
CA PHE A 157 7.49 -6.53 18.17
C PHE A 157 6.63 -7.73 18.58
N MET A 158 6.27 -8.59 17.63
CA MET A 158 5.47 -9.79 17.90
C MET A 158 6.22 -10.78 18.79
N GLY A 159 7.55 -10.84 18.71
CA GLY A 159 8.40 -11.62 19.61
C GLY A 159 8.31 -11.18 21.07
N GLU A 160 7.91 -9.94 21.37
CA GLU A 160 7.70 -9.49 22.76
C GLU A 160 6.32 -9.90 23.31
N ILE A 161 5.37 -10.26 22.44
CA ILE A 161 3.96 -10.50 22.79
C ILE A 161 3.58 -11.98 22.68
N CYS A 162 4.06 -12.66 21.65
CA CYS A 162 3.69 -14.02 21.28
C CYS A 162 4.61 -15.06 21.94
N SER A 163 4.11 -16.28 22.12
CA SER A 163 4.93 -17.38 22.65
C SER A 163 5.95 -17.86 21.63
N LYS A 164 5.59 -17.84 20.34
CA LYS A 164 6.47 -18.19 19.22
C LYS A 164 6.08 -17.42 17.96
N VAL A 165 7.08 -16.94 17.22
CA VAL A 165 6.90 -16.25 15.94
C VAL A 165 7.68 -17.01 14.87
N TYR A 166 7.00 -17.49 13.84
CA TYR A 166 7.63 -17.96 12.62
C TYR A 166 7.77 -16.78 11.65
N TYR A 167 9.00 -16.45 11.26
CA TYR A 167 9.26 -15.38 10.30
C TYR A 167 9.63 -15.98 8.94
N LEU A 168 8.85 -15.68 7.91
CA LEU A 168 9.03 -16.15 6.54
C LEU A 168 9.35 -14.95 5.63
N PRO A 169 10.64 -14.61 5.45
CA PRO A 169 11.07 -13.56 4.54
C PRO A 169 11.03 -14.04 3.08
N LEU A 170 10.32 -13.31 2.21
CA LEU A 170 10.29 -13.51 0.75
C LEU A 170 11.36 -12.68 0.02
N TYR A 171 12.34 -12.18 0.77
CA TYR A 171 13.47 -11.39 0.31
C TYR A 171 14.73 -11.83 1.05
N LYS A 172 15.90 -11.37 0.58
CA LYS A 172 17.16 -11.67 1.26
C LYS A 172 17.28 -10.84 2.55
N THR A 173 17.25 -11.52 3.69
CA THR A 173 17.43 -10.92 5.02
C THR A 173 18.70 -11.45 5.70
N ASP A 174 19.24 -10.65 6.61
CA ASP A 174 20.32 -11.02 7.53
C ASP A 174 19.76 -11.34 8.93
N MET A 175 18.42 -11.41 9.08
CA MET A 175 17.76 -11.78 10.33
C MET A 175 17.98 -13.26 10.63
N PHE A 176 18.39 -13.55 11.86
CA PHE A 176 18.60 -14.91 12.35
C PHE A 176 17.59 -15.26 13.44
N ASN A 177 17.51 -16.56 13.75
CA ASN A 177 16.72 -17.06 14.86
C ASN A 177 17.09 -16.34 16.16
N SER A 178 16.06 -15.96 16.91
CA SER A 178 16.19 -15.39 18.25
C SER A 178 15.41 -16.26 19.26
N ARG A 179 15.30 -15.81 20.52
CA ARG A 179 14.77 -16.61 21.63
C ARG A 179 13.44 -17.31 21.30
N ASN A 180 12.50 -16.61 20.66
CA ASN A 180 11.19 -17.15 20.26
C ASN A 180 10.82 -16.81 18.81
N ILE A 181 11.73 -16.21 18.02
CA ILE A 181 11.53 -15.96 16.60
C ILE A 181 12.33 -16.99 15.80
N ILE A 182 11.63 -17.78 14.99
CA ILE A 182 12.22 -18.80 14.13
C ILE A 182 12.08 -18.33 12.68
N VAL A 183 13.21 -18.01 12.06
CA VAL A 183 13.29 -17.68 10.64
C VAL A 183 13.22 -18.98 9.84
N LEU A 184 12.23 -19.10 8.97
CA LEU A 184 12.02 -20.25 8.12
C LEU A 184 12.31 -19.89 6.67
N ASN A 185 12.86 -20.86 5.95
CA ASN A 185 12.90 -20.83 4.49
C ASN A 185 11.62 -21.46 3.96
N GLY A 186 11.23 -21.10 2.74
CA GLY A 186 10.07 -21.67 2.08
C GLY A 186 9.03 -20.63 1.65
N LYS A 187 8.25 -21.00 0.63
CA LYS A 187 7.19 -20.16 0.09
C LYS A 187 5.87 -20.51 0.75
N PRO A 188 5.07 -19.52 1.19
CA PRO A 188 3.70 -19.76 1.63
C PRO A 188 2.87 -20.27 0.44
N MET A 189 2.05 -21.30 0.68
CA MET A 189 1.23 -21.96 -0.35
C MET A 189 -0.26 -21.73 -0.11
N SER A 190 -0.73 -21.87 1.14
CA SER A 190 -2.10 -21.57 1.53
C SER A 190 -2.23 -21.35 3.04
N VAL A 191 -3.23 -20.56 3.43
CA VAL A 191 -3.68 -20.44 4.82
C VAL A 191 -4.78 -21.47 5.06
N VAL A 192 -4.60 -22.31 6.06
CA VAL A 192 -5.55 -23.37 6.42
C VAL A 192 -6.24 -23.01 7.73
N GLY A 193 -7.53 -23.27 7.80
CA GLY A 193 -8.34 -23.05 8.99
C GLY A 193 -9.45 -24.09 9.12
N ASN A 194 -10.16 -24.03 10.23
CA ASN A 194 -11.23 -24.97 10.59
C ASN A 194 -12.65 -24.46 10.25
N GLY A 195 -12.76 -23.42 9.43
CA GLY A 195 -14.01 -22.70 9.14
C GLY A 195 -14.23 -21.45 10.01
N ASP A 196 -13.80 -21.50 11.28
CA ASP A 196 -13.94 -20.37 12.21
C ASP A 196 -12.70 -19.48 12.23
N LYS A 197 -11.50 -20.09 12.23
CA LYS A 197 -10.22 -19.38 12.34
C LYS A 197 -9.07 -20.15 11.67
N VAL A 198 -7.96 -19.45 11.49
CA VAL A 198 -6.67 -20.04 11.08
C VAL A 198 -6.23 -21.12 12.08
N THR A 199 -5.68 -22.21 11.53
CA THR A 199 -5.05 -23.29 12.30
C THR A 199 -3.63 -23.59 11.85
N SER A 200 -3.30 -23.33 10.57
CA SER A 200 -1.94 -23.54 10.07
C SER A 200 -1.63 -22.75 8.80
N LEU A 201 -0.34 -22.61 8.50
CA LEU A 201 0.20 -22.10 7.25
C LEU A 201 0.88 -23.25 6.49
N LEU A 202 0.37 -23.60 5.31
CA LEU A 202 1.03 -24.53 4.42
C LEU A 202 2.15 -23.81 3.66
N THR A 203 3.35 -24.38 3.67
CA THR A 203 4.52 -23.86 2.96
C THR A 203 5.11 -24.92 2.04
N SER A 204 6.04 -24.50 1.17
CA SER A 204 6.82 -25.43 0.34
C SER A 204 7.69 -26.41 1.13
N GLU A 205 7.95 -26.14 2.42
CA GLU A 205 8.80 -26.98 3.28
C GLU A 205 7.99 -27.77 4.32
N GLY A 206 6.67 -27.59 4.38
CA GLY A 206 5.78 -28.30 5.29
C GLY A 206 4.65 -27.42 5.85
N ASN A 207 3.85 -28.00 6.73
CA ASN A 207 2.77 -27.31 7.44
C ASN A 207 3.27 -26.74 8.76
N ILE A 208 2.87 -25.51 9.07
CA ILE A 208 3.24 -24.80 10.30
C ILE A 208 1.97 -24.52 11.09
N ASP A 209 1.82 -25.13 12.26
CA ASP A 209 0.68 -24.87 13.13
C ASP A 209 0.81 -23.47 13.76
N VAL A 210 -0.21 -22.64 13.54
CA VAL A 210 -0.25 -21.25 13.98
C VAL A 210 -1.67 -20.81 14.31
N ASP A 211 -1.79 -19.89 15.26
CA ASP A 211 -3.05 -19.23 15.61
C ASP A 211 -3.35 -18.04 14.68
N ALA A 212 -2.32 -17.50 14.00
CA ALA A 212 -2.45 -16.38 13.08
C ALA A 212 -1.35 -16.36 12.02
N VAL A 213 -1.66 -15.76 10.86
CA VAL A 213 -0.72 -15.45 9.78
C VAL A 213 -0.83 -13.97 9.44
N PHE A 214 0.27 -13.24 9.57
CA PHE A 214 0.36 -11.84 9.16
C PHE A 214 1.10 -11.72 7.82
N PHE A 215 0.53 -11.01 6.86
CA PHE A 215 1.18 -10.73 5.58
C PHE A 215 1.65 -9.28 5.53
N ILE A 216 2.96 -9.08 5.61
CA ILE A 216 3.59 -7.75 5.54
C ILE A 216 4.02 -7.50 4.10
N ARG A 217 3.36 -6.55 3.47
CA ARG A 217 3.46 -6.29 2.02
C ARG A 217 3.52 -4.80 1.78
N GLY A 218 4.29 -4.38 0.78
CA GLY A 218 4.35 -2.97 0.40
C GLY A 218 3.07 -2.43 -0.26
N VAL A 219 2.18 -3.31 -0.74
CA VAL A 219 0.92 -2.95 -1.40
C VAL A 219 -0.18 -3.91 -0.98
N LEU A 220 -1.28 -3.38 -0.45
CA LEU A 220 -2.50 -4.14 -0.20
C LEU A 220 -3.30 -4.36 -1.48
N PRO A 221 -4.05 -5.47 -1.58
CA PRO A 221 -5.08 -5.62 -2.60
C PRO A 221 -6.05 -4.43 -2.58
N VAL A 222 -6.46 -3.98 -3.76
CA VAL A 222 -7.31 -2.77 -3.89
C VAL A 222 -8.64 -2.94 -3.16
N ASN A 223 -9.27 -4.10 -3.27
CA ASN A 223 -10.55 -4.41 -2.61
C ASN A 223 -10.45 -4.42 -1.07
N GLN A 224 -9.23 -4.56 -0.53
CA GLN A 224 -8.99 -4.46 0.91
C GLN A 224 -8.74 -3.01 1.34
N LEU A 225 -8.24 -2.17 0.42
CA LEU A 225 -8.01 -0.76 0.68
C LEU A 225 -9.34 0.00 0.73
N ILE A 226 -10.27 -0.29 -0.18
CA ILE A 226 -11.59 0.34 -0.23
C ILE A 226 -12.57 -0.62 -0.92
N ASP A 227 -13.76 -0.77 -0.33
CA ASP A 227 -14.80 -1.66 -0.86
C ASP A 227 -15.60 -0.99 -2.00
N GLY A 228 -16.19 -1.80 -2.88
CA GLY A 228 -17.06 -1.34 -3.98
C GLY A 228 -16.33 -0.79 -5.21
N LEU A 229 -15.00 -0.89 -5.26
CA LEU A 229 -14.21 -0.36 -6.37
C LEU A 229 -14.19 -1.33 -7.57
N GLU A 230 -14.61 -0.85 -8.75
CA GLU A 230 -14.63 -1.67 -9.97
C GLU A 230 -13.21 -1.95 -10.48
N LEU A 231 -12.95 -3.21 -10.84
CA LEU A 231 -11.69 -3.65 -11.42
C LEU A 231 -11.88 -4.09 -12.87
N GLU A 232 -10.89 -3.81 -13.72
CA GLU A 232 -10.77 -4.31 -15.08
C GLU A 232 -9.40 -4.99 -15.24
N ASP A 233 -9.40 -6.28 -15.62
CA ASP A 233 -8.19 -7.12 -15.66
C ASP A 233 -7.35 -7.07 -14.38
N GLY A 234 -8.03 -6.92 -13.23
CA GLY A 234 -7.42 -6.84 -11.92
C GLY A 234 -6.76 -5.48 -11.59
N SER A 235 -6.87 -4.50 -12.47
CA SER A 235 -6.46 -3.11 -12.21
C SER A 235 -7.67 -2.25 -11.87
N ILE A 236 -7.45 -1.12 -11.19
CA ILE A 236 -8.51 -0.16 -10.90
C ILE A 236 -9.05 0.39 -12.21
N LYS A 237 -10.35 0.18 -12.45
CA LYS A 237 -11.02 0.73 -13.61
C LYS A 237 -11.19 2.23 -13.43
N VAL A 238 -10.70 3.00 -14.39
CA VAL A 238 -10.82 4.47 -14.40
C VAL A 238 -11.30 4.98 -15.75
N ASP A 239 -11.96 6.14 -15.73
CA ASP A 239 -12.24 6.89 -16.95
C ASP A 239 -11.04 7.76 -17.38
N LYS A 240 -11.18 8.54 -18.46
CA LYS A 240 -10.11 9.44 -18.96
C LYS A 240 -9.73 10.56 -17.99
N SER A 241 -10.57 10.83 -16.99
CA SER A 241 -10.33 11.81 -15.94
C SER A 241 -9.68 11.19 -14.70
N MET A 242 -9.33 9.89 -14.76
CA MET A 242 -8.82 9.10 -13.63
C MET A 242 -9.85 8.87 -12.52
N ALA A 243 -11.14 9.11 -12.79
CA ALA A 243 -12.21 8.84 -11.83
C ALA A 243 -12.52 7.34 -11.79
N THR A 244 -12.76 6.81 -10.58
CA THR A 244 -13.16 5.41 -10.35
C THR A 244 -14.68 5.25 -10.35
N SER A 245 -15.17 4.04 -10.03
CA SER A 245 -16.60 3.80 -9.79
C SER A 245 -17.14 4.52 -8.55
N ILE A 246 -16.27 4.96 -7.63
CA ILE A 246 -16.65 5.63 -6.39
C ILE A 246 -16.45 7.15 -6.56
N PRO A 247 -17.52 7.97 -6.43
CA PRO A 247 -17.42 9.42 -6.49
C PRO A 247 -16.40 9.98 -5.49
N GLY A 248 -15.57 10.93 -5.91
CA GLY A 248 -14.52 11.50 -5.07
C GLY A 248 -13.26 10.63 -4.93
N VAL A 249 -13.25 9.41 -5.48
CA VAL A 249 -12.08 8.53 -5.53
C VAL A 249 -11.52 8.45 -6.95
N PHE A 250 -10.24 8.74 -7.06
CA PHE A 250 -9.45 8.73 -8.28
C PHE A 250 -8.31 7.73 -8.16
N ALA A 251 -7.79 7.22 -9.27
CA ALA A 251 -6.63 6.33 -9.27
C ALA A 251 -5.67 6.62 -10.42
N CYS A 252 -4.37 6.43 -10.23
CA CYS A 252 -3.36 6.73 -11.25
C CYS A 252 -2.09 5.87 -11.12
N GLY A 253 -1.36 5.74 -12.23
CA GLY A 253 -0.15 4.94 -12.32
C GLY A 253 -0.43 3.47 -12.55
N ASP A 254 0.49 2.60 -12.12
CA ASP A 254 0.41 1.17 -12.43
C ASP A 254 -0.82 0.47 -11.79
N CYS A 255 -1.49 1.10 -10.81
CA CYS A 255 -2.72 0.57 -10.22
C CYS A 255 -3.90 0.59 -11.18
N THR A 256 -3.86 1.44 -12.22
CA THR A 256 -4.88 1.53 -13.28
C THR A 256 -4.53 0.70 -14.52
N GLY A 257 -3.50 -0.15 -14.43
CA GLY A 257 -3.16 -1.11 -15.47
C GLY A 257 -2.08 -0.65 -16.43
N LYS A 258 -1.89 -1.45 -17.48
CA LYS A 258 -0.82 -1.30 -18.48
C LYS A 258 -1.06 -0.07 -19.38
N PRO A 259 0.00 0.51 -19.96
CA PRO A 259 1.41 0.12 -19.84
C PRO A 259 2.07 0.64 -18.56
N PHE A 260 2.93 -0.19 -17.95
CA PHE A 260 3.69 0.17 -16.74
C PHE A 260 4.90 1.01 -17.11
N GLN A 261 4.72 2.33 -17.21
CA GLN A 261 5.74 3.28 -17.67
C GLN A 261 5.75 4.53 -16.80
N ILE A 262 6.94 5.08 -16.53
CA ILE A 262 7.11 6.25 -15.66
C ILE A 262 6.38 7.47 -16.22
N ALA A 263 6.50 7.72 -17.54
CA ALA A 263 5.82 8.83 -18.20
C ALA A 263 4.29 8.70 -18.11
N LYS A 264 3.75 7.48 -18.26
CA LYS A 264 2.31 7.19 -18.07
C LYS A 264 1.88 7.49 -16.64
N ALA A 265 2.63 7.00 -15.65
CA ALA A 265 2.36 7.23 -14.24
C ALA A 265 2.38 8.73 -13.86
N VAL A 266 3.39 9.48 -14.32
CA VAL A 266 3.49 10.92 -14.10
C VAL A 266 2.34 11.67 -14.76
N GLY A 267 2.00 11.32 -16.00
CA GLY A 267 0.89 11.93 -16.74
C GLY A 267 -0.47 11.69 -16.07
N GLU A 268 -0.75 10.46 -15.67
CA GLU A 268 -1.99 10.12 -14.96
C GLU A 268 -2.07 10.78 -13.57
N GLY A 269 -0.95 10.88 -12.84
CA GLY A 269 -0.88 11.61 -11.58
C GLY A 269 -1.30 13.08 -11.74
N ASN A 270 -0.85 13.73 -12.81
CA ASN A 270 -1.29 15.08 -13.16
C ASN A 270 -2.80 15.13 -13.46
N ILE A 271 -3.32 14.22 -14.29
CA ILE A 271 -4.75 14.17 -14.64
C ILE A 271 -5.60 13.99 -13.36
N ALA A 272 -5.24 13.05 -12.49
CA ALA A 272 -5.96 12.79 -11.25
C ALA A 272 -6.01 14.02 -10.33
N ALA A 273 -4.89 14.72 -10.14
CA ALA A 273 -4.85 15.94 -9.34
C ALA A 273 -5.72 17.07 -9.90
N LEU A 274 -5.76 17.23 -11.22
CA LEU A 274 -6.62 18.23 -11.87
C LEU A 274 -8.10 17.85 -11.78
N SER A 275 -8.43 16.57 -11.88
CA SER A 275 -9.80 16.08 -11.72
C SER A 275 -10.29 16.23 -10.28
N VAL A 276 -9.44 15.93 -9.30
CA VAL A 276 -9.70 16.21 -7.88
C VAL A 276 -9.98 17.69 -7.65
N ALA A 277 -9.14 18.59 -8.16
CA ALA A 277 -9.35 20.02 -7.99
C ALA A 277 -10.71 20.45 -8.56
N ARG A 278 -11.06 19.97 -9.76
CA ARG A 278 -12.37 20.23 -10.39
C ARG A 278 -13.53 19.66 -9.59
N TYR A 279 -13.38 18.47 -9.02
CA TYR A 279 -14.41 17.82 -8.21
C TYR A 279 -14.72 18.68 -6.97
N LEU A 280 -13.68 19.06 -6.22
CA LEU A 280 -13.79 19.87 -5.01
C LEU A 280 -14.40 21.25 -5.29
N ASP A 281 -14.02 21.89 -6.39
CA ASP A 281 -14.54 23.21 -6.76
C ASP A 281 -16.05 23.14 -7.07
N LYS A 282 -16.50 22.13 -7.81
CA LYS A 282 -17.94 21.93 -8.10
C LYS A 282 -18.77 21.66 -6.85
N THR A 283 -18.27 20.85 -5.92
CA THR A 283 -18.99 20.58 -4.67
C THR A 283 -19.15 21.87 -3.85
N SER A 284 -18.12 22.73 -3.82
CA SER A 284 -18.21 24.01 -3.12
C SER A 284 -19.24 24.98 -3.71
N GLU A 285 -19.43 24.96 -5.04
CA GLU A 285 -20.45 25.78 -5.71
C GLU A 285 -21.88 25.28 -5.46
N MET A 286 -22.07 23.99 -5.18
CA MET A 286 -23.38 23.41 -4.86
C MET A 286 -23.79 23.60 -3.40
N GLU A 287 -22.81 23.77 -2.51
CA GLU A 287 -23.01 24.01 -1.06
C GLU A 287 -23.22 25.48 -0.69
N ALA A 288 -22.85 26.41 -1.59
CA ALA A 288 -22.94 27.87 -1.41
C ALA A 288 -24.27 28.45 -1.93
#